data_AF-A0A396SGB1-F1
#
_entry.id   AF-A0A396SGB1-F1
#
_cell.length_a   1.000
_cell.length_b   1.000
_cell.length_c   1.000
_cell.angle_alpha   90.00
_cell.angle_beta   90.00
_cell.angle_gamma   90.00
#
_symmetry.space_group_name_H-M   'P 1'
#
loop_
_entity.id
_entity.type
_entity.pdbx_description
1 polymer ?
#
loop_
_entity_poly.entity_id
_entity_poly.type
_entity_poly.pdbx_seq_one_letter_code
_entity_poly.pdbx_strand_id
1 'polypeptide(L)'
;MKDVKVGLRPIVTNINMPTVIKTTVLPGDSVERLFIATQIGEIYYIGNGVVRTFLDIRPNILKLGTENGYDERGLLGLAFHPHFYYNGLFYLHYSAAGSQGPGTLKGRFIPNPCDPNSINQRWINRDAQYDHIDTVEEWIMSPNGQPQKRRTLLNIRRPFLNHNGVNSLNFSPETGKLVLTTGDGGSGYDPYNLSQNDMEIAGKIIEIDVSINSYAGNPPIVTRFNELPLPIQETLTVIAKGVRNISGISYQRVYDQYIKYVGNVGQDLVEAIYSFVQTKPISVPQLIQSTMINSGLDQEGFLNFGWRGWEGNFPTSIIEGCPGNQTLDRITAAYFNEAVETSARRLQPLTSYYHRDPRPDKFGGTALTGVQAYMGHNIPDLTGSVVFTDLARDEGTVPGRGVLGYTRARLDGKQNDFSVIQIDANFGAESAYFVSLGANQNQTKLYLGVYGSTNVTDYNKGTIFEIVP
;
A
#
# COMPACT_ATOMS: atom_id res chain seq x y z
N MET A 1 -8.72 8.09 24.55
CA MET A 1 -7.34 8.41 24.11
C MET A 1 -7.11 9.89 24.37
N LYS A 2 -5.85 10.37 24.34
CA LYS A 2 -5.54 11.78 24.66
C LYS A 2 -5.58 12.63 23.39
N ASP A 3 -5.89 13.90 23.53
CA ASP A 3 -5.69 14.86 22.45
C ASP A 3 -4.19 15.08 22.24
N VAL A 4 -3.70 14.75 21.04
CA VAL A 4 -2.30 14.93 20.67
C VAL A 4 -2.22 16.08 19.68
N LYS A 5 -1.31 17.02 19.93
CA LYS A 5 -0.99 18.13 19.03
C LYS A 5 0.47 17.99 18.57
N VAL A 6 0.73 18.25 17.29
CA VAL A 6 2.06 18.18 16.68
C VAL A 6 2.30 19.36 15.74
N GLY A 7 3.56 19.77 15.59
CA GLY A 7 3.99 20.69 14.54
C GLY A 7 4.50 19.97 13.29
N LEU A 8 4.61 20.71 12.18
CA LEU A 8 5.25 20.23 10.95
C LEU A 8 6.44 21.11 10.58
N ARG A 9 7.63 20.51 10.53
CA ARG A 9 8.86 21.20 10.11
C ARG A 9 9.23 20.84 8.68
N PRO A 10 9.21 21.78 7.71
CA PRO A 10 9.54 21.48 6.32
C PRO A 10 11.02 21.07 6.19
N ILE A 11 11.28 20.03 5.41
CA ILE A 11 12.62 19.51 5.10
C ILE A 11 12.99 19.84 3.65
N VAL A 12 12.08 19.61 2.72
CA VAL A 12 12.24 19.92 1.29
C VAL A 12 10.89 20.27 0.70
N THR A 13 10.87 21.25 -0.20
CA THR A 13 9.70 21.73 -0.94
C THR A 13 9.96 21.63 -2.45
N ASN A 14 8.94 21.89 -3.27
CA ASN A 14 9.05 21.97 -4.72
C ASN A 14 9.52 20.65 -5.37
N ILE A 15 9.00 19.52 -4.89
CA ILE A 15 9.23 18.19 -5.45
C ILE A 15 7.95 17.61 -6.05
N ASN A 16 8.07 16.64 -6.95
CA ASN A 16 6.92 15.88 -7.44
C ASN A 16 6.32 14.99 -6.34
N MET A 17 5.12 14.45 -6.57
CA MET A 17 4.33 13.77 -5.55
C MET A 17 5.12 12.67 -4.82
N PRO A 18 5.42 12.84 -3.51
CA PRO A 18 6.25 11.90 -2.77
C PRO A 18 5.43 10.68 -2.32
N THR A 19 5.63 9.54 -2.96
CA THR A 19 4.89 8.30 -2.68
C THR A 19 5.58 7.39 -1.67
N VAL A 20 6.92 7.47 -1.58
CA VAL A 20 7.69 6.63 -0.66
C VAL A 20 8.75 7.46 0.06
N ILE A 21 8.79 7.33 1.38
CA ILE A 21 9.78 7.96 2.26
C ILE A 21 10.48 6.86 3.05
N LYS A 22 11.81 6.76 2.91
CA LYS A 22 12.67 5.78 3.61
C LYS A 22 13.89 6.48 4.19
N THR A 23 14.57 5.81 5.11
CA THR A 23 15.90 6.23 5.54
C THR A 23 16.88 5.07 5.47
N THR A 24 18.14 5.37 5.19
CA THR A 24 19.23 4.40 5.23
C THR A 24 20.59 5.11 5.30
N VAL A 25 21.64 4.35 5.55
CA VAL A 25 23.04 4.82 5.48
C VAL A 25 23.61 4.40 4.13
N LEU A 26 24.15 5.35 3.36
CA LEU A 26 24.79 5.09 2.08
C LEU A 26 26.07 4.24 2.27
N PRO A 27 26.45 3.39 1.29
CA PRO A 27 27.71 2.65 1.34
C PRO A 27 28.91 3.58 1.55
N GLY A 28 29.66 3.35 2.62
CA GLY A 28 30.82 4.18 2.99
C GLY A 28 30.51 5.51 3.68
N ASP A 29 29.23 5.82 3.96
CA ASP A 29 28.82 6.97 4.79
C ASP A 29 28.62 6.53 6.25
N SER A 30 28.55 7.49 7.18
CA SER A 30 28.25 7.23 8.61
C SER A 30 26.93 7.86 9.06
N VAL A 31 26.26 8.58 8.17
CA VAL A 31 25.07 9.36 8.48
C VAL A 31 23.83 8.75 7.81
N GLU A 32 22.78 8.54 8.59
CA GLU A 32 21.45 8.18 8.07
C GLU A 32 20.91 9.32 7.21
N ARG A 33 20.50 9.01 5.97
CA ARG A 33 19.94 9.94 5.00
C ARG A 33 18.46 9.65 4.80
N LEU A 34 17.69 10.70 4.54
CA LEU A 34 16.27 10.61 4.15
C LEU A 34 16.17 10.46 2.64
N PHE A 35 15.50 9.42 2.17
CA PHE A 35 15.23 9.14 0.76
C PHE A 35 13.76 9.36 0.44
N ILE A 36 13.51 10.00 -0.69
CA ILE A 36 12.17 10.38 -1.15
C ILE A 36 12.03 9.90 -2.59
N ALA A 37 11.13 8.95 -2.81
CA ALA A 37 10.74 8.52 -4.14
C ALA A 37 9.46 9.26 -4.54
N THR A 38 9.46 9.83 -5.74
CA THR A 38 8.30 10.50 -6.32
C THR A 38 7.56 9.59 -7.27
N GLN A 39 6.25 9.76 -7.41
CA GLN A 39 5.40 8.92 -8.25
C GLN A 39 5.90 8.85 -9.70
N ILE A 40 6.45 9.95 -10.22
CA ILE A 40 6.90 10.02 -11.62
C ILE A 40 8.23 9.30 -11.86
N GLY A 41 9.00 8.92 -10.83
CA GLY A 41 10.23 8.13 -10.96
C GLY A 41 11.53 8.82 -10.55
N GLU A 42 11.46 10.00 -9.92
CA GLU A 42 12.66 10.64 -9.35
C GLU A 42 12.85 10.18 -7.91
N ILE A 43 14.08 9.81 -7.56
CA ILE A 43 14.46 9.44 -6.19
C ILE A 43 15.53 10.41 -5.71
N TYR A 44 15.24 11.10 -4.61
CA TYR A 44 16.15 12.04 -3.95
C TYR A 44 16.66 11.47 -2.64
N TYR A 45 17.80 11.96 -2.18
CA TYR A 45 18.21 11.83 -0.79
C TYR A 45 18.66 13.17 -0.22
N ILE A 46 18.46 13.35 1.09
CA ILE A 46 18.81 14.55 1.82
C ILE A 46 19.96 14.25 2.77
N GLY A 47 21.06 14.98 2.61
CA GLY A 47 22.26 14.86 3.44
C GLY A 47 22.97 16.18 3.64
N ASN A 48 23.33 16.50 4.88
CA ASN A 48 24.03 17.73 5.25
C ASN A 48 23.28 19.01 4.81
N GLY A 49 21.94 18.98 4.85
CA GLY A 49 21.09 20.10 4.42
C GLY A 49 20.95 20.26 2.90
N VAL A 50 21.50 19.35 2.09
CA VAL A 50 21.43 19.40 0.62
C VAL A 50 20.58 18.24 0.09
N VAL A 51 19.72 18.55 -0.87
CA VAL A 51 18.96 17.57 -1.66
C VAL A 51 19.79 17.13 -2.85
N ARG A 52 19.96 15.82 -3.05
CA ARG A 52 20.70 15.24 -4.18
C ARG A 52 19.85 14.18 -4.85
N THR A 53 19.93 14.09 -6.18
CA THR A 53 19.33 12.99 -6.92
C THR A 53 20.09 11.71 -6.62
N PHE A 54 19.37 10.68 -6.18
CA PHE A 54 19.87 9.32 -6.02
C PHE A 54 19.79 8.57 -7.35
N LEU A 55 18.61 8.61 -7.98
CA LEU A 55 18.31 7.90 -9.21
C LEU A 55 17.13 8.59 -9.91
N ASP A 56 17.13 8.60 -11.24
CA ASP A 56 16.01 9.06 -12.07
C ASP A 56 15.62 7.94 -13.04
N ILE A 57 14.47 7.32 -12.78
CA ILE A 57 13.89 6.27 -13.62
C ILE A 57 12.65 6.76 -14.39
N ARG A 58 12.41 8.08 -14.50
CA ARG A 58 11.29 8.61 -15.31
C ARG A 58 11.19 7.98 -16.71
N PRO A 59 12.29 7.71 -17.45
CA PRO A 59 12.21 7.03 -18.74
C PRO A 59 11.69 5.58 -18.68
N ASN A 60 11.75 4.94 -17.52
CA ASN A 60 11.29 3.58 -17.26
C ASN A 60 9.86 3.53 -16.69
N ILE A 61 9.28 4.68 -16.31
CA ILE A 61 7.92 4.80 -15.81
C ILE A 61 6.96 5.06 -16.97
N LEU A 62 5.80 4.40 -16.98
CA LEU A 62 4.76 4.70 -17.96
C LEU A 62 4.22 6.13 -17.79
N LYS A 63 3.70 6.71 -18.87
CA LYS A 63 3.19 8.08 -18.85
C LYS A 63 1.94 8.18 -17.96
N LEU A 64 2.04 8.98 -16.90
CA LEU A 64 0.99 9.14 -15.90
C LEU A 64 -0.01 10.26 -16.24
N GLY A 65 -1.16 10.24 -15.55
CA GLY A 65 -2.16 11.32 -15.55
C GLY A 65 -3.26 11.14 -16.58
N THR A 66 -3.60 9.90 -16.93
CA THR A 66 -4.60 9.61 -17.98
C THR A 66 -6.04 9.87 -17.57
N GLU A 67 -6.35 9.98 -16.26
CA GLU A 67 -7.70 10.19 -15.71
C GLU A 67 -7.84 11.60 -15.11
N ASN A 68 -7.89 12.63 -15.95
CA ASN A 68 -7.92 14.03 -15.51
C ASN A 68 -6.83 14.37 -14.47
N GLY A 69 -5.67 13.72 -14.61
CA GLY A 69 -4.55 13.90 -13.71
C GLY A 69 -4.45 12.91 -12.55
N TYR A 70 -5.50 12.17 -12.20
CA TYR A 70 -5.39 11.08 -11.24
C TYR A 70 -4.67 9.88 -11.87
N ASP A 71 -3.81 9.22 -11.10
CA ASP A 71 -3.15 7.98 -11.48
C ASP A 71 -2.61 7.29 -10.23
N GLU A 72 -2.74 5.96 -10.12
CA GLU A 72 -2.09 5.17 -9.06
C GLU A 72 -0.92 4.36 -9.60
N ARG A 73 -0.58 4.50 -10.88
CA ARG A 73 0.64 3.92 -11.48
C ARG A 73 1.82 4.81 -11.18
N GLY A 74 3.01 4.31 -11.47
CA GLY A 74 4.26 5.07 -11.34
C GLY A 74 5.28 4.31 -10.52
N LEU A 75 6.08 5.03 -9.74
CA LEU A 75 6.99 4.45 -8.76
C LEU A 75 6.26 4.20 -7.44
N LEU A 76 6.04 2.92 -7.14
CA LEU A 76 5.13 2.43 -6.10
C LEU A 76 5.86 1.91 -4.86
N GLY A 77 7.14 1.56 -4.98
CA GLY A 77 7.90 0.96 -3.89
C GLY A 77 9.40 1.20 -4.00
N LEU A 78 10.03 1.43 -2.84
CA LEU A 78 11.47 1.51 -2.66
C LEU A 78 11.82 0.81 -1.34
N ALA A 79 12.73 -0.15 -1.38
CA ALA A 79 13.29 -0.77 -0.18
C ALA A 79 14.80 -0.93 -0.28
N PHE A 80 15.51 -0.56 0.78
CA PHE A 80 16.95 -0.83 0.90
C PHE A 80 17.14 -2.19 1.57
N HIS A 81 18.10 -2.97 1.07
CA HIS A 81 18.48 -4.22 1.72
C HIS A 81 18.91 -3.95 3.18
N PRO A 82 18.66 -4.84 4.16
CA PRO A 82 19.07 -4.63 5.56
C PRO A 82 20.58 -4.41 5.73
N HIS A 83 21.35 -4.92 4.76
CA HIS A 83 22.81 -4.73 4.65
C HIS A 83 23.21 -3.75 3.54
N PHE A 84 22.35 -2.81 3.15
CA PHE A 84 22.59 -1.84 2.08
C PHE A 84 23.92 -1.11 2.23
N TYR A 85 24.29 -0.74 3.46
CA TYR A 85 25.60 -0.13 3.76
C TYR A 85 26.79 -0.97 3.24
N TYR A 86 26.69 -2.30 3.30
CA TYR A 86 27.76 -3.21 2.91
C TYR A 86 27.62 -3.70 1.46
N ASN A 87 26.40 -3.97 0.99
CA ASN A 87 26.16 -4.64 -0.30
C ASN A 87 25.61 -3.72 -1.39
N GLY A 88 25.18 -2.50 -1.05
CA GLY A 88 24.62 -1.54 -1.98
C GLY A 88 23.30 -1.96 -2.63
N LEU A 89 22.64 -3.03 -2.18
CA LEU A 89 21.43 -3.57 -2.80
C LEU A 89 20.17 -2.82 -2.36
N PHE A 90 19.35 -2.43 -3.34
CA PHE A 90 18.04 -1.85 -3.10
C PHE A 90 17.06 -2.32 -4.19
N TYR A 91 15.78 -2.08 -3.96
CA TYR A 91 14.70 -2.67 -4.76
C TYR A 91 13.67 -1.63 -5.09
N LEU A 92 13.17 -1.68 -6.32
CA LEU A 92 12.13 -0.80 -6.84
C LEU A 92 10.92 -1.61 -7.29
N HIS A 93 9.73 -1.07 -7.08
CA HIS A 93 8.49 -1.57 -7.66
C HIS A 93 7.82 -0.42 -8.41
N TYR A 94 7.60 -0.60 -9.71
CA TYR A 94 7.04 0.46 -10.54
C TYR A 94 6.30 -0.05 -11.78
N SER A 95 5.43 0.80 -12.31
CA SER A 95 4.66 0.52 -13.52
C SER A 95 5.47 0.88 -14.77
N ALA A 96 5.77 -0.12 -15.62
CA ALA A 96 6.82 -0.05 -16.63
C ALA A 96 6.43 0.74 -17.89
N ALA A 97 7.35 1.57 -18.39
CA ALA A 97 7.20 2.31 -19.64
C ALA A 97 6.92 1.40 -20.84
N GLY A 98 6.06 1.87 -21.74
CA GLY A 98 5.69 1.12 -22.95
C GLY A 98 4.81 -0.12 -22.71
N SER A 99 4.37 -0.37 -21.47
CA SER A 99 3.53 -1.53 -21.11
C SER A 99 2.02 -1.26 -21.16
N GLN A 100 1.59 -0.05 -21.54
CA GLN A 100 0.16 0.31 -21.56
C GLN A 100 -0.61 -0.59 -22.53
N GLY A 101 -1.58 -1.33 -22.00
CA GLY A 101 -2.58 -2.08 -22.72
C GLY A 101 -3.92 -1.35 -22.84
N PRO A 102 -4.93 -1.99 -23.46
CA PRO A 102 -6.23 -1.37 -23.73
C PRO A 102 -7.18 -1.31 -22.52
N GLY A 103 -6.77 -1.81 -21.35
CA GLY A 103 -7.63 -2.00 -20.18
C GLY A 103 -8.53 -3.25 -20.30
N THR A 104 -9.32 -3.53 -19.27
CA THR A 104 -10.20 -4.72 -19.22
C THR A 104 -11.70 -4.39 -19.24
N LEU A 105 -12.14 -3.40 -18.46
CA LEU A 105 -13.51 -2.88 -18.47
C LEU A 105 -13.47 -1.37 -18.70
N LYS A 106 -14.51 -0.85 -19.36
CA LYS A 106 -14.69 0.59 -19.54
C LYS A 106 -15.63 1.13 -18.47
N GLY A 107 -15.21 2.19 -17.80
CA GLY A 107 -16.00 2.90 -16.78
C GLY A 107 -16.07 2.18 -15.44
N ARG A 108 -16.89 2.74 -14.53
CA ARG A 108 -17.08 2.21 -13.17
C ARG A 108 -17.85 0.89 -13.22
N PHE A 109 -17.28 -0.15 -12.61
CA PHE A 109 -17.98 -1.41 -12.36
C PHE A 109 -18.83 -1.30 -11.09
N ILE A 110 -20.08 -1.75 -11.17
CA ILE A 110 -20.98 -1.92 -10.02
C ILE A 110 -21.61 -3.31 -10.16
N PRO A 111 -21.42 -4.22 -9.18
CA PRO A 111 -22.03 -5.54 -9.24
C PRO A 111 -23.55 -5.44 -9.08
N ASN A 112 -24.28 -6.36 -9.70
CA ASN A 112 -25.70 -6.58 -9.46
C ASN A 112 -25.86 -7.86 -8.62
N PRO A 113 -26.20 -7.75 -7.32
CA PRO A 113 -26.36 -8.93 -6.45
C PRO A 113 -27.47 -9.89 -6.88
N CYS A 114 -28.38 -9.45 -7.77
CA CYS A 114 -29.44 -10.28 -8.34
C CYS A 114 -29.03 -10.96 -9.66
N ASP A 115 -27.84 -10.68 -10.21
CA ASP A 115 -27.33 -11.29 -11.44
C ASP A 115 -26.02 -12.06 -11.17
N PRO A 116 -26.06 -13.40 -11.14
CA PRO A 116 -24.87 -14.24 -10.96
C PRO A 116 -23.75 -13.95 -11.95
N ASN A 117 -24.05 -13.50 -13.17
CA ASN A 117 -23.01 -13.18 -14.16
C ASN A 117 -22.28 -11.89 -13.80
N SER A 118 -22.97 -10.92 -13.23
CA SER A 118 -22.36 -9.67 -12.75
C SER A 118 -21.39 -9.93 -11.60
N ILE A 119 -21.76 -10.78 -10.64
CA ILE A 119 -20.93 -11.06 -9.46
C ILE A 119 -19.86 -12.15 -9.68
N ASN A 120 -19.81 -12.82 -10.83
CA ASN A 120 -18.82 -13.88 -11.13
C ASN A 120 -18.02 -13.60 -12.40
N GLN A 121 -17.70 -12.33 -12.66
CA GLN A 121 -16.87 -11.95 -13.81
C GLN A 121 -15.50 -12.63 -13.75
N ARG A 122 -14.98 -12.99 -14.92
CA ARG A 122 -13.66 -13.63 -15.05
C ARG A 122 -12.78 -12.86 -16.00
N TRP A 123 -11.52 -12.68 -15.61
CA TRP A 123 -10.50 -12.14 -16.49
C TRP A 123 -9.95 -13.26 -17.38
N ILE A 124 -10.45 -13.37 -18.62
CA ILE A 124 -10.13 -14.50 -19.52
C ILE A 124 -9.01 -14.15 -20.51
N ASN A 125 -9.11 -13.02 -21.21
CA ASN A 125 -8.15 -12.62 -22.25
C ASN A 125 -6.98 -11.79 -21.68
N ARG A 126 -6.27 -12.33 -20.69
CA ARG A 126 -5.32 -11.57 -19.86
C ARG A 126 -4.09 -11.05 -20.60
N ASP A 127 -3.69 -11.74 -21.67
CA ASP A 127 -2.52 -11.35 -22.47
C ASP A 127 -2.80 -10.16 -23.40
N ALA A 128 -4.07 -9.88 -23.70
CA ALA A 128 -4.46 -8.80 -24.60
C ALA A 128 -5.37 -7.74 -23.96
N GLN A 129 -6.04 -8.06 -22.85
CA GLN A 129 -6.89 -7.15 -22.08
C GLN A 129 -6.26 -6.96 -20.72
N TYR A 130 -5.43 -5.93 -20.58
CA TYR A 130 -4.78 -5.52 -19.34
C TYR A 130 -4.49 -4.02 -19.45
N ASP A 131 -4.26 -3.35 -18.33
CA ASP A 131 -3.93 -1.93 -18.30
C ASP A 131 -2.42 -1.70 -18.43
N HIS A 132 -1.60 -2.34 -17.60
CA HIS A 132 -0.14 -2.16 -17.63
C HIS A 132 0.60 -3.35 -17.02
N ILE A 133 1.93 -3.26 -17.02
CA ILE A 133 2.82 -4.21 -16.33
C ILE A 133 3.53 -3.47 -15.19
N ASP A 134 3.37 -3.97 -13.98
CA ASP A 134 4.22 -3.63 -12.84
C ASP A 134 5.47 -4.52 -12.85
N THR A 135 6.62 -3.95 -12.47
CA THR A 135 7.89 -4.68 -12.35
C THR A 135 8.51 -4.48 -10.98
N VAL A 136 9.08 -5.54 -10.42
CA VAL A 136 9.88 -5.52 -9.20
C VAL A 136 11.31 -5.81 -9.58
N GLU A 137 12.23 -4.92 -9.23
CA GLU A 137 13.62 -4.98 -9.68
C GLU A 137 14.61 -4.90 -8.52
N GLU A 138 15.73 -5.60 -8.66
CA GLU A 138 16.89 -5.47 -7.80
C GLU A 138 17.92 -4.57 -8.47
N TRP A 139 18.42 -3.61 -7.71
CA TRP A 139 19.41 -2.62 -8.11
C TRP A 139 20.60 -2.66 -7.16
N ILE A 140 21.74 -2.17 -7.63
CA ILE A 140 22.98 -2.09 -6.85
C ILE A 140 23.59 -0.70 -6.97
N MET A 141 24.13 -0.19 -5.86
CA MET A 141 24.93 1.02 -5.79
C MET A 141 26.31 0.70 -5.24
N SER A 142 27.34 0.79 -6.08
CA SER A 142 28.74 0.75 -5.60
C SER A 142 29.08 2.02 -4.82
N PRO A 143 30.03 1.98 -3.86
CA PRO A 143 30.53 3.19 -3.21
C PRO A 143 30.98 4.23 -4.25
N ASN A 144 30.43 5.45 -4.16
CA ASN A 144 30.65 6.55 -5.12
C ASN A 144 30.22 6.28 -6.58
N GLY A 145 29.51 5.18 -6.84
CA GLY A 145 28.97 4.82 -8.15
C GLY A 145 27.56 5.35 -8.36
N GLN A 146 27.10 5.27 -9.62
CA GLN A 146 25.68 5.46 -9.95
C GLN A 146 24.91 4.16 -9.70
N PRO A 147 23.65 4.23 -9.25
CA PRO A 147 22.83 3.03 -9.13
C PRO A 147 22.59 2.35 -10.49
N GLN A 148 22.65 1.03 -10.51
CA GLN A 148 22.46 0.22 -11.73
C GLN A 148 21.49 -0.92 -11.46
N LYS A 149 20.63 -1.21 -12.44
CA LYS A 149 19.74 -2.37 -12.40
C LYS A 149 20.58 -3.65 -12.45
N ARG A 150 20.35 -4.56 -11.51
CA ARG A 150 21.01 -5.86 -11.44
C ARG A 150 20.17 -6.97 -12.08
N ARG A 151 18.88 -7.05 -11.76
CA ARG A 151 17.93 -8.02 -12.33
C ARG A 151 16.48 -7.62 -12.09
N THR A 152 15.57 -8.18 -12.88
CA THR A 152 14.12 -8.13 -12.59
C THR A 152 13.73 -9.37 -11.79
N LEU A 153 12.96 -9.19 -10.72
CA LEU A 153 12.46 -10.25 -9.86
C LEU A 153 11.08 -10.73 -10.34
N LEU A 154 10.18 -9.81 -10.67
CA LEU A 154 8.80 -10.11 -11.09
C LEU A 154 8.31 -9.11 -12.14
N ASN A 155 7.47 -9.58 -13.06
CA ASN A 155 6.67 -8.76 -13.97
C ASN A 155 5.20 -9.17 -13.84
N ILE A 156 4.33 -8.25 -13.43
CA ILE A 156 2.95 -8.53 -13.05
C ILE A 156 2.01 -7.74 -13.98
N ARG A 157 1.17 -8.43 -14.74
CA ARG A 157 0.10 -7.80 -15.53
C ARG A 157 -1.01 -7.31 -14.60
N ARG A 158 -1.41 -6.05 -14.74
CA ARG A 158 -2.50 -5.42 -13.98
C ARG A 158 -3.73 -5.20 -14.87
N PRO A 159 -4.94 -5.56 -14.42
CA PRO A 159 -6.15 -5.41 -15.23
C PRO A 159 -6.68 -3.97 -15.29
N PHE A 160 -6.37 -3.14 -14.30
CA PHE A 160 -6.78 -1.74 -14.21
C PHE A 160 -5.60 -0.85 -13.76
N LEU A 161 -5.77 0.46 -13.89
CA LEU A 161 -4.73 1.44 -13.54
C LEU A 161 -4.58 1.68 -12.03
N ASN A 162 -5.53 1.21 -11.21
CA ASN A 162 -5.57 1.48 -9.78
C ASN A 162 -5.42 0.21 -8.91
N HIS A 163 -5.25 0.42 -7.60
CA HIS A 163 -5.01 -0.58 -6.58
C HIS A 163 -3.76 -1.44 -6.82
N ASN A 164 -2.66 -0.78 -7.21
CA ASN A 164 -1.37 -1.42 -7.39
C ASN A 164 -0.59 -1.56 -6.07
N GLY A 165 -0.99 -0.79 -5.05
CA GLY A 165 -0.31 -0.62 -3.76
C GLY A 165 0.70 0.53 -3.80
N VAL A 166 0.91 1.21 -2.66
CA VAL A 166 1.89 2.29 -2.49
C VAL A 166 2.80 1.97 -1.30
N ASN A 167 4.04 2.48 -1.31
CA ASN A 167 5.07 2.09 -0.33
C ASN A 167 5.20 0.56 -0.22
N SER A 168 5.12 -0.08 -1.40
CA SER A 168 4.79 -1.50 -1.56
C SER A 168 5.94 -2.46 -1.28
N LEU A 169 7.15 -1.94 -1.03
CA LEU A 169 8.34 -2.73 -0.72
C LEU A 169 8.87 -2.40 0.67
N ASN A 170 9.12 -3.43 1.48
CA ASN A 170 9.78 -3.35 2.77
C ASN A 170 10.65 -4.60 2.99
N PHE A 171 11.63 -4.56 3.87
CA PHE A 171 12.26 -5.79 4.35
C PHE A 171 11.61 -6.21 5.66
N SER A 172 11.27 -7.50 5.77
CA SER A 172 10.81 -8.08 7.02
C SER A 172 11.98 -8.11 8.00
N PRO A 173 11.91 -7.45 9.17
CA PRO A 173 12.96 -7.54 10.18
C PRO A 173 12.99 -8.92 10.86
N GLU A 174 11.97 -9.76 10.67
CA GLU A 174 11.89 -11.10 11.24
C GLU A 174 12.54 -12.15 10.35
N THR A 175 12.29 -12.08 9.04
CA THR A 175 12.75 -13.10 8.08
C THR A 175 13.95 -12.64 7.26
N GLY A 176 14.22 -11.32 7.21
CA GLY A 176 15.23 -10.74 6.34
C GLY A 176 14.86 -10.74 4.85
N LYS A 177 13.65 -11.17 4.49
CA LYS A 177 13.16 -11.24 3.11
C LYS A 177 12.54 -9.93 2.64
N LEU A 178 12.56 -9.71 1.33
CA LEU A 178 11.87 -8.58 0.71
C LEU A 178 10.37 -8.86 0.71
N VAL A 179 9.57 -7.93 1.19
CA VAL A 179 8.11 -8.00 1.22
C VAL A 179 7.54 -7.11 0.13
N LEU A 180 6.69 -7.69 -0.71
CA LEU A 180 5.87 -7.03 -1.70
C LEU A 180 4.40 -7.04 -1.23
N THR A 181 3.79 -5.87 -1.11
CA THR A 181 2.35 -5.73 -0.87
C THR A 181 1.65 -5.32 -2.15
N THR A 182 0.66 -6.09 -2.60
CA THR A 182 -0.10 -5.83 -3.83
C THR A 182 -1.58 -5.62 -3.51
N GLY A 183 -2.20 -4.64 -4.17
CA GLY A 183 -3.67 -4.52 -4.18
C GLY A 183 -4.32 -5.51 -5.16
N ASP A 184 -5.65 -5.54 -5.17
CA ASP A 184 -6.51 -6.45 -5.94
C ASP A 184 -6.40 -6.29 -7.46
N GLY A 185 -5.67 -5.27 -7.94
CA GLY A 185 -5.47 -4.99 -9.36
C GLY A 185 -6.48 -4.02 -9.94
N GLY A 186 -7.39 -3.49 -9.12
CA GLY A 186 -8.17 -2.28 -9.39
C GLY A 186 -9.62 -2.50 -9.75
N SER A 187 -10.24 -1.40 -10.19
CA SER A 187 -11.68 -1.21 -10.25
C SER A 187 -12.37 -1.31 -8.89
N GLY A 188 -13.61 -0.84 -8.82
CA GLY A 188 -14.42 -1.05 -7.63
C GLY A 188 -14.85 -2.52 -7.50
N TYR A 189 -15.04 -2.99 -6.28
CA TYR A 189 -15.65 -4.31 -5.99
C TYR A 189 -14.86 -5.57 -6.39
N ASP A 190 -13.59 -5.47 -6.82
CA ASP A 190 -12.77 -6.60 -7.29
C ASP A 190 -13.55 -7.51 -8.28
N PRO A 191 -13.84 -7.02 -9.50
CA PRO A 191 -14.77 -7.68 -10.41
C PRO A 191 -14.36 -9.12 -10.72
N TYR A 192 -13.06 -9.41 -10.75
CA TYR A 192 -12.51 -10.72 -11.10
C TYR A 192 -12.16 -11.60 -9.90
N ASN A 193 -12.48 -11.14 -8.68
CA ASN A 193 -12.17 -11.84 -7.44
C ASN A 193 -10.68 -12.20 -7.27
N LEU A 194 -9.79 -11.29 -7.67
CA LEU A 194 -8.36 -11.57 -7.66
C LEU A 194 -7.80 -11.63 -6.24
N SER A 195 -8.34 -10.82 -5.33
CA SER A 195 -7.84 -10.74 -3.96
C SER A 195 -8.06 -12.03 -3.16
N GLN A 196 -9.21 -12.68 -3.31
CA GLN A 196 -9.53 -13.95 -2.62
C GLN A 196 -9.05 -15.19 -3.37
N ASN A 197 -8.79 -15.10 -4.68
CA ASN A 197 -8.28 -16.24 -5.43
C ASN A 197 -6.82 -16.50 -5.05
N ASP A 198 -6.56 -17.70 -4.49
CA ASP A 198 -5.24 -18.11 -4.00
C ASP A 198 -4.18 -18.12 -5.11
N MET A 199 -4.58 -18.34 -6.36
CA MET A 199 -3.64 -18.44 -7.47
C MET A 199 -3.20 -17.11 -8.06
N GLU A 200 -3.91 -16.03 -7.75
CA GLU A 200 -3.63 -14.69 -8.27
C GLU A 200 -2.56 -14.00 -7.42
N ILE A 201 -1.63 -13.30 -8.08
CA ILE A 201 -0.59 -12.51 -7.40
C ILE A 201 -1.17 -11.22 -6.81
N ALA A 202 -2.26 -10.71 -7.39
CA ALA A 202 -2.96 -9.53 -6.90
C ALA A 202 -3.68 -9.79 -5.57
N GLY A 203 -3.77 -8.74 -4.75
CA GLY A 203 -4.41 -8.73 -3.45
C GLY A 203 -3.69 -9.59 -2.40
N LYS A 204 -2.35 -9.66 -2.47
CA LYS A 204 -1.50 -10.50 -1.60
C LYS A 204 -0.43 -9.68 -0.89
N ILE A 205 0.04 -10.21 0.24
CA ILE A 205 1.33 -9.84 0.85
C ILE A 205 2.27 -11.02 0.62
N ILE A 206 3.40 -10.77 -0.03
CA ILE A 206 4.33 -11.79 -0.52
C ILE A 206 5.73 -11.51 0.02
N GLU A 207 6.39 -12.51 0.57
CA GLU A 207 7.83 -12.50 0.81
C GLU A 207 8.58 -13.08 -0.39
N ILE A 208 9.68 -12.42 -0.75
CA ILE A 208 10.61 -12.76 -1.84
C ILE A 208 11.98 -12.99 -1.20
N ASP A 209 12.48 -14.22 -1.31
CA ASP A 209 13.84 -14.55 -0.89
C ASP A 209 14.86 -14.12 -1.97
N VAL A 210 15.39 -12.91 -1.79
CA VAL A 210 16.34 -12.30 -2.73
C VAL A 210 17.75 -12.91 -2.65
N SER A 211 18.04 -13.74 -1.64
CA SER A 211 19.32 -14.44 -1.52
C SER A 211 19.46 -15.58 -2.53
N ILE A 212 18.32 -16.11 -2.99
CA ILE A 212 18.26 -17.17 -3.99
C ILE A 212 18.41 -16.53 -5.38
N ASN A 213 19.49 -16.87 -6.07
CA ASN A 213 19.74 -16.43 -7.45
C ASN A 213 19.56 -17.60 -8.42
N SER A 214 18.31 -18.08 -8.51
CA SER A 214 17.96 -19.32 -9.21
C SER A 214 17.51 -19.11 -10.67
N TYR A 215 17.31 -17.87 -11.12
CA TYR A 215 16.82 -17.57 -12.48
C TYR A 215 17.73 -16.58 -13.21
N ALA A 216 18.34 -17.03 -14.31
CA ALA A 216 19.30 -16.26 -15.10
C ALA A 216 18.67 -15.45 -16.26
N GLY A 217 17.37 -15.64 -16.55
CA GLY A 217 16.67 -14.97 -17.64
C GLY A 217 15.83 -13.77 -17.19
N ASN A 218 15.13 -13.14 -18.14
CA ASN A 218 14.06 -12.20 -17.82
C ASN A 218 12.80 -12.96 -17.40
N PRO A 219 12.24 -12.70 -16.21
CA PRO A 219 11.05 -13.41 -15.75
C PRO A 219 9.88 -13.15 -16.69
N PRO A 220 9.00 -14.15 -16.92
CA PRO A 220 7.82 -13.95 -17.74
C PRO A 220 6.91 -12.90 -17.10
N ILE A 221 6.08 -12.27 -17.93
CA ILE A 221 5.00 -11.41 -17.47
C ILE A 221 3.84 -12.32 -17.09
N VAL A 222 3.39 -12.24 -15.85
CA VAL A 222 2.41 -13.16 -15.27
C VAL A 222 1.28 -12.42 -14.56
N THR A 223 0.18 -13.14 -14.33
CA THR A 223 -0.93 -12.74 -13.46
C THR A 223 -1.08 -13.70 -12.28
N ARG A 224 -0.64 -14.96 -12.47
CA ARG A 224 -0.79 -16.05 -11.51
C ARG A 224 0.53 -16.69 -11.14
N PHE A 225 0.58 -17.28 -9.96
CA PHE A 225 1.79 -17.93 -9.48
C PHE A 225 2.20 -19.15 -10.32
N ASN A 226 1.24 -19.92 -10.86
CA ASN A 226 1.52 -21.11 -11.65
C ASN A 226 2.07 -20.79 -13.06
N GLU A 227 2.06 -19.53 -13.47
CA GLU A 227 2.67 -19.05 -14.72
C GLU A 227 4.17 -18.75 -14.55
N LEU A 228 4.65 -18.68 -13.30
CA LEU A 228 6.06 -18.47 -13.01
C LEU A 228 6.87 -19.76 -13.21
N PRO A 229 8.13 -19.69 -13.64
CA PRO A 229 9.05 -20.82 -13.60
C PRO A 229 9.28 -21.28 -12.15
N LEU A 230 9.44 -22.59 -11.93
CA LEU A 230 9.68 -23.17 -10.60
C LEU A 230 10.82 -22.46 -9.81
N PRO A 231 11.99 -22.12 -10.42
CA PRO A 231 13.03 -21.39 -9.69
C PRO A 231 12.58 -20.07 -9.08
N ILE A 232 11.63 -19.36 -9.72
CA ILE A 232 11.06 -18.12 -9.19
C ILE A 232 10.01 -18.46 -8.13
N GLN A 233 9.15 -19.45 -8.38
CA GLN A 233 8.14 -19.90 -7.41
C GLN A 233 8.78 -20.24 -6.06
N GLU A 234 9.92 -20.93 -6.04
CA GLU A 234 10.65 -21.31 -4.83
C GLU A 234 11.15 -20.11 -4.01
N THR A 235 11.29 -18.92 -4.61
CA THR A 235 11.66 -17.70 -3.88
C THR A 235 10.47 -17.05 -3.16
N LEU A 236 9.24 -17.41 -3.52
CA LEU A 236 8.03 -16.70 -3.13
C LEU A 236 7.28 -17.42 -2.02
N THR A 237 6.84 -16.66 -1.02
CA THR A 237 5.99 -17.14 0.06
C THR A 237 4.84 -16.16 0.27
N VAL A 238 3.60 -16.64 0.25
CA VAL A 238 2.42 -15.82 0.48
C VAL A 238 2.15 -15.73 1.98
N ILE A 239 2.11 -14.50 2.50
CA ILE A 239 1.89 -14.21 3.92
C ILE A 239 0.40 -14.01 4.21
N ALA A 240 -0.30 -13.32 3.32
CA ALA A 240 -1.72 -13.00 3.47
C ALA A 240 -2.39 -12.78 2.11
N LYS A 241 -3.71 -12.92 2.08
CA LYS A 241 -4.58 -12.61 0.93
C LYS A 241 -5.74 -11.69 1.28
N GLY A 242 -6.53 -11.30 0.27
CA GLY A 242 -7.73 -10.52 0.46
C GLY A 242 -7.46 -9.04 0.66
N VAL A 243 -6.39 -8.50 0.06
CA VAL A 243 -6.06 -7.07 0.11
C VAL A 243 -6.80 -6.33 -1.01
N ARG A 244 -7.29 -5.11 -0.75
CA ARG A 244 -7.87 -4.20 -1.77
C ARG A 244 -6.81 -3.26 -2.32
N ASN A 245 -6.42 -2.26 -1.54
CA ASN A 245 -5.43 -1.26 -1.91
C ASN A 245 -4.68 -0.87 -0.64
N ILE A 246 -3.37 -1.10 -0.63
CA ILE A 246 -2.55 -1.18 0.59
C ILE A 246 -1.45 -0.13 0.59
N SER A 247 -1.26 0.54 1.73
CA SER A 247 -0.26 1.61 1.92
C SER A 247 1.11 1.10 2.42
N GLY A 248 1.44 -0.14 2.05
CA GLY A 248 2.62 -0.86 2.55
C GLY A 248 2.42 -1.53 3.91
N ILE A 249 3.53 -1.97 4.51
CA ILE A 249 3.56 -2.68 5.79
C ILE A 249 4.56 -2.01 6.74
N SER A 250 4.15 -1.83 7.99
CA SER A 250 4.99 -1.28 9.06
C SER A 250 5.18 -2.31 10.17
N TYR A 251 6.36 -2.34 10.77
CA TYR A 251 6.73 -3.33 11.81
C TYR A 251 7.00 -2.61 13.11
N GLN A 252 6.38 -3.03 14.20
CA GLN A 252 6.68 -2.54 15.53
C GLN A 252 7.32 -3.65 16.35
N ARG A 253 8.55 -3.42 16.82
CA ARG A 253 9.20 -4.35 17.74
C ARG A 253 8.57 -4.24 19.13
N VAL A 254 8.10 -5.36 19.65
CA VAL A 254 7.59 -5.51 21.02
C VAL A 254 8.32 -6.71 21.63
N TYR A 255 9.23 -6.44 22.57
CA TYR A 255 10.17 -7.42 23.11
C TYR A 255 10.97 -8.15 22.00
N ASP A 256 10.74 -9.45 21.84
CA ASP A 256 11.37 -10.36 20.88
C ASP A 256 10.50 -10.62 19.63
N GLN A 257 9.34 -9.98 19.52
CA GLN A 257 8.39 -10.16 18.41
C GLN A 257 8.13 -8.85 17.66
N TYR A 258 7.52 -8.98 16.46
CA TYR A 258 7.06 -7.84 15.68
C TYR A 258 5.57 -7.89 15.42
N ILE A 259 4.88 -6.80 15.77
CA ILE A 259 3.52 -6.52 15.31
C ILE A 259 3.62 -5.89 13.93
N LYS A 260 2.92 -6.45 12.95
CA LYS A 260 2.79 -5.88 11.61
C LYS A 260 1.53 -5.04 11.56
N TYR A 261 1.61 -3.89 10.92
CA TYR A 261 0.48 -3.03 10.63
C TYR A 261 0.36 -2.81 9.13
N VAL A 262 -0.87 -2.92 8.62
CA VAL A 262 -1.19 -2.60 7.23
C VAL A 262 -2.48 -1.80 7.18
N GLY A 263 -2.50 -0.78 6.33
CA GLY A 263 -3.74 -0.08 5.99
C GLY A 263 -4.33 -0.68 4.71
N ASN A 264 -5.64 -0.84 4.68
CA ASN A 264 -6.37 -1.28 3.49
C ASN A 264 -7.47 -0.26 3.20
N VAL A 265 -7.38 0.37 2.03
CA VAL A 265 -8.31 1.43 1.64
C VAL A 265 -9.69 0.85 1.43
N GLY A 266 -10.75 1.57 1.79
CA GLY A 266 -12.14 1.19 1.59
C GLY A 266 -12.65 1.43 0.17
N GLN A 267 -13.88 1.03 -0.10
CA GLN A 267 -14.59 1.32 -1.34
C GLN A 267 -15.51 2.53 -1.21
N ASP A 268 -16.50 2.48 -0.33
CA ASP A 268 -17.52 3.54 -0.18
C ASP A 268 -17.89 3.84 1.30
N LEU A 269 -17.50 2.99 2.25
CA LEU A 269 -17.94 3.06 3.65
C LEU A 269 -16.79 3.14 4.67
N VAL A 270 -15.73 2.34 4.51
CA VAL A 270 -14.80 2.06 5.61
C VAL A 270 -13.34 1.99 5.17
N GLU A 271 -12.51 2.79 5.79
CA GLU A 271 -11.06 2.62 5.79
C GLU A 271 -10.65 1.78 7.01
N ALA A 272 -9.65 0.91 6.86
CA ALA A 272 -9.27 -0.01 7.94
C ALA A 272 -7.75 -0.19 8.09
N ILE A 273 -7.31 -0.27 9.34
CA ILE A 273 -5.96 -0.67 9.71
C ILE A 273 -6.05 -2.02 10.37
N TYR A 274 -5.18 -2.93 9.96
CA TYR A 274 -5.09 -4.28 10.49
C TYR A 274 -3.77 -4.46 11.21
N SER A 275 -3.76 -5.34 12.21
CA SER A 275 -2.55 -5.76 12.90
C SER A 275 -2.49 -7.26 13.09
N PHE A 276 -1.31 -7.84 12.96
CA PHE A 276 -1.08 -9.27 13.19
C PHE A 276 0.36 -9.52 13.64
N VAL A 277 0.57 -10.61 14.40
CA VAL A 277 1.90 -10.99 14.92
C VAL A 277 2.35 -12.29 14.28
N GLN A 278 1.63 -13.38 14.54
CA GLN A 278 1.93 -14.68 13.96
C GLN A 278 1.24 -14.85 12.62
N THR A 279 1.97 -15.43 11.67
CA THR A 279 1.44 -15.78 10.35
C THR A 279 1.76 -17.25 10.09
N LYS A 280 0.91 -17.94 9.32
CA LYS A 280 1.20 -19.26 8.76
C LYS A 280 1.42 -19.07 7.25
N PRO A 281 2.61 -18.61 6.85
CA PRO A 281 2.87 -18.29 5.47
C PRO A 281 2.98 -19.57 4.63
N ILE A 282 2.61 -19.50 3.35
CA ILE A 282 2.54 -20.66 2.45
C ILE A 282 3.49 -20.43 1.29
N SER A 283 4.43 -21.35 1.05
CA SER A 283 5.32 -21.24 -0.10
C SER A 283 4.52 -21.39 -1.39
N VAL A 284 4.90 -20.66 -2.44
CA VAL A 284 4.17 -20.70 -3.71
C VAL A 284 4.11 -22.11 -4.34
N PRO A 285 5.18 -22.95 -4.30
CA PRO A 285 5.08 -24.33 -4.77
C PRO A 285 4.03 -25.16 -4.02
N GLN A 286 3.95 -25.02 -2.68
CA GLN A 286 2.92 -25.69 -1.87
C GLN A 286 1.52 -25.19 -2.20
N LEU A 287 1.38 -23.87 -2.40
CA LEU A 287 0.13 -23.24 -2.79
C LEU A 287 -0.38 -23.83 -4.11
N ILE A 288 0.45 -23.85 -5.16
CA ILE A 288 0.12 -24.44 -6.46
C ILE A 288 -0.27 -25.91 -6.32
N GLN A 289 0.54 -26.71 -5.62
CA GLN A 289 0.30 -28.15 -5.45
C GLN A 289 -1.05 -28.41 -4.79
N SER A 290 -1.37 -27.66 -3.73
CA SER A 290 -2.63 -27.82 -3.00
C SER A 290 -3.88 -27.43 -3.80
N THR A 291 -3.78 -26.38 -4.62
CA THR A 291 -4.86 -25.96 -5.51
C THR A 291 -5.09 -27.00 -6.61
N MET A 292 -4.02 -27.61 -7.15
CA MET A 292 -4.12 -28.61 -8.22
C MET A 292 -4.75 -29.94 -7.76
N ILE A 293 -4.52 -30.36 -6.52
CA ILE A 293 -5.00 -31.64 -5.99
C ILE A 293 -6.42 -31.51 -5.41
N ASN A 294 -7.02 -30.30 -5.42
CA ASN A 294 -8.30 -29.98 -4.74
C ASN A 294 -8.33 -30.44 -3.27
N SER A 295 -7.17 -30.63 -2.65
CA SER A 295 -7.10 -31.18 -1.29
C SER A 295 -7.54 -30.18 -0.24
N GLY A 296 -7.70 -28.91 -0.61
CA GLY A 296 -7.87 -27.80 0.33
C GLY A 296 -6.59 -27.68 1.16
N LEU A 297 -5.94 -26.52 1.11
CA LEU A 297 -5.02 -26.23 2.21
C LEU A 297 -5.86 -26.25 3.48
N ASP A 298 -5.32 -26.85 4.54
CA ASP A 298 -5.79 -26.54 5.88
C ASP A 298 -5.46 -25.05 6.13
N GLN A 299 -6.36 -24.20 5.63
CA GLN A 299 -6.29 -22.74 5.63
C GLN A 299 -6.44 -22.16 7.04
N GLU A 300 -6.59 -23.02 8.07
CA GLU A 300 -6.56 -22.60 9.45
C GLU A 300 -5.22 -21.91 9.76
N GLY A 301 -5.31 -20.60 10.04
CA GLY A 301 -4.17 -19.73 10.33
C GLY A 301 -3.56 -18.99 9.13
N PHE A 302 -4.00 -19.25 7.88
CA PHE A 302 -3.58 -18.42 6.73
C PHE A 302 -4.32 -17.08 6.75
N LEU A 303 -3.57 -15.98 6.74
CA LEU A 303 -4.16 -14.65 6.92
C LEU A 303 -5.00 -14.24 5.70
N ASN A 304 -6.23 -13.85 5.95
CA ASN A 304 -7.14 -13.33 4.95
C ASN A 304 -7.77 -12.03 5.47
N PHE A 305 -7.60 -10.90 4.78
CA PHE A 305 -8.24 -9.64 5.18
C PHE A 305 -9.74 -9.60 4.83
N GLY A 306 -10.21 -10.51 3.98
CA GLY A 306 -11.62 -10.68 3.63
C GLY A 306 -12.15 -9.73 2.56
N TRP A 307 -11.27 -8.97 1.89
CA TRP A 307 -11.69 -8.07 0.81
C TRP A 307 -12.50 -8.79 -0.27
N ARG A 308 -13.36 -8.02 -0.94
CA ARG A 308 -14.52 -8.40 -1.75
C ARG A 308 -15.76 -8.73 -0.95
N GLY A 309 -15.70 -9.64 0.01
CA GLY A 309 -16.82 -9.89 0.94
C GLY A 309 -16.98 -8.78 1.98
N TRP A 310 -15.86 -8.21 2.44
CA TRP A 310 -15.80 -7.24 3.54
C TRP A 310 -15.00 -6.00 3.19
N GLU A 311 -15.51 -4.86 3.65
CA GLU A 311 -14.90 -3.55 3.67
C GLU A 311 -14.68 -3.14 5.14
N GLY A 312 -13.50 -3.46 5.68
CA GLY A 312 -13.19 -3.26 7.10
C GLY A 312 -14.13 -4.04 8.04
N ASN A 313 -15.05 -3.32 8.67
CA ASN A 313 -16.04 -3.87 9.60
C ASN A 313 -17.37 -4.23 8.96
N PHE A 314 -17.68 -3.72 7.76
CA PHE A 314 -18.95 -3.93 7.10
C PHE A 314 -18.80 -4.84 5.88
N PRO A 315 -19.85 -5.56 5.46
CA PRO A 315 -19.86 -6.18 4.14
C PRO A 315 -19.64 -5.13 3.05
N THR A 316 -18.91 -5.49 2.00
CA THR A 316 -18.78 -4.62 0.82
C THR A 316 -20.16 -4.28 0.30
N SER A 317 -20.44 -3.00 0.09
CA SER A 317 -21.81 -2.52 -0.09
C SER A 317 -22.00 -1.68 -1.35
N ILE A 318 -23.19 -1.78 -1.94
CA ILE A 318 -23.69 -0.87 -2.97
C ILE A 318 -24.58 0.14 -2.25
N ILE A 319 -24.31 1.42 -2.44
CA ILE A 319 -25.04 2.52 -1.81
C ILE A 319 -25.88 3.22 -2.88
N GLU A 320 -27.19 3.33 -2.63
CA GLU A 320 -28.14 4.03 -3.49
C GLU A 320 -29.02 4.97 -2.66
N GLY A 321 -29.41 6.12 -3.21
CA GLY A 321 -30.35 7.02 -2.52
C GLY A 321 -31.76 6.41 -2.44
N CYS A 322 -32.46 6.64 -1.32
CA CYS A 322 -33.83 6.17 -1.13
C CYS A 322 -34.83 7.00 -1.99
N PRO A 323 -35.73 6.37 -2.79
CA PRO A 323 -36.64 7.09 -3.71
C PRO A 323 -37.65 8.05 -3.05
N GLY A 324 -37.80 8.03 -1.72
CA GLY A 324 -38.71 8.90 -0.97
C GLY A 324 -38.03 9.82 0.05
N ASN A 325 -36.70 9.72 0.21
CA ASN A 325 -35.95 10.58 1.11
C ASN A 325 -34.48 10.67 0.66
N GLN A 326 -34.10 11.85 0.17
CA GLN A 326 -32.75 12.13 -0.32
C GLN A 326 -31.68 12.17 0.78
N THR A 327 -32.07 12.19 2.06
CA THR A 327 -31.13 12.14 3.20
C THR A 327 -30.83 10.73 3.68
N LEU A 328 -31.46 9.71 3.09
CA LEU A 328 -31.29 8.31 3.47
C LEU A 328 -30.75 7.50 2.31
N ASP A 329 -29.90 6.54 2.64
CA ASP A 329 -29.32 5.61 1.68
C ASP A 329 -29.84 4.19 1.92
N ARG A 330 -30.10 3.47 0.83
CA ARG A 330 -30.26 2.03 0.79
C ARG A 330 -28.87 1.41 0.62
N ILE A 331 -28.49 0.53 1.56
CA ILE A 331 -27.21 -0.16 1.55
C ILE A 331 -27.47 -1.65 1.29
N THR A 332 -26.94 -2.15 0.18
CA THR A 332 -27.09 -3.56 -0.23
C THR A 332 -25.74 -4.25 -0.17
N ALA A 333 -25.64 -5.40 0.49
CA ALA A 333 -24.42 -6.20 0.48
C ALA A 333 -24.14 -6.74 -0.95
N ALA A 334 -22.98 -6.38 -1.51
CA ALA A 334 -22.61 -6.71 -2.89
C ALA A 334 -22.35 -8.23 -3.07
N TYR A 335 -21.67 -8.84 -2.09
CA TYR A 335 -21.22 -10.23 -2.12
C TYR A 335 -21.60 -10.96 -0.83
N PHE A 336 -22.90 -11.05 -0.54
CA PHE A 336 -23.40 -11.57 0.74
C PHE A 336 -22.87 -12.97 1.09
N ASN A 337 -22.87 -13.91 0.12
CA ASN A 337 -22.39 -15.27 0.37
C ASN A 337 -20.90 -15.29 0.73
N GLU A 338 -20.07 -14.52 0.03
CA GLU A 338 -18.64 -14.41 0.34
C GLU A 338 -18.40 -13.76 1.69
N ALA A 339 -19.21 -12.76 2.07
CA ALA A 339 -19.17 -12.16 3.39
C ALA A 339 -19.44 -13.22 4.48
N VAL A 340 -20.44 -14.09 4.26
CA VAL A 340 -20.76 -15.21 5.16
C VAL A 340 -19.60 -16.22 5.22
N GLU A 341 -19.08 -16.67 4.07
CA GLU A 341 -18.00 -17.65 3.97
C GLU A 341 -16.70 -17.19 4.65
N THR A 342 -16.39 -15.89 4.55
CA THR A 342 -15.16 -15.30 5.10
C THR A 342 -15.33 -14.75 6.52
N SER A 343 -16.55 -14.67 7.05
CA SER A 343 -16.87 -14.00 8.32
C SER A 343 -16.01 -14.44 9.51
N ALA A 344 -15.86 -15.75 9.71
CA ALA A 344 -15.08 -16.34 10.79
C ALA A 344 -13.59 -16.51 10.46
N ARG A 345 -13.22 -16.45 9.19
CA ARG A 345 -11.85 -16.72 8.70
C ARG A 345 -11.04 -15.46 8.46
N ARG A 346 -11.71 -14.32 8.30
CA ARG A 346 -11.03 -13.06 8.05
C ARG A 346 -10.36 -12.51 9.30
N LEU A 347 -9.24 -11.84 9.11
CA LEU A 347 -8.65 -10.98 10.10
C LEU A 347 -9.60 -9.81 10.36
N GLN A 348 -9.90 -9.56 11.63
CA GLN A 348 -10.62 -8.36 12.03
C GLN A 348 -9.67 -7.17 12.04
N PRO A 349 -10.11 -5.98 11.59
CA PRO A 349 -9.24 -4.80 11.63
C PRO A 349 -8.91 -4.42 13.08
N LEU A 350 -7.72 -3.86 13.28
CA LEU A 350 -7.31 -3.23 14.53
C LEU A 350 -8.18 -2.02 14.83
N THR A 351 -8.43 -1.19 13.81
CA THR A 351 -9.33 -0.04 13.87
C THR A 351 -9.93 0.18 12.50
N SER A 352 -11.14 0.71 12.49
CA SER A 352 -11.81 1.17 11.27
C SER A 352 -12.31 2.60 11.48
N TYR A 353 -12.35 3.36 10.40
CA TYR A 353 -12.92 4.70 10.40
C TYR A 353 -13.75 4.90 9.13
N TYR A 354 -14.76 5.75 9.24
CA TYR A 354 -15.89 5.71 8.32
C TYR A 354 -15.88 6.91 7.38
N HIS A 355 -16.31 6.68 6.15
CA HIS A 355 -16.49 7.72 5.14
C HIS A 355 -17.54 8.75 5.57
N ARG A 356 -18.53 8.34 6.36
CA ARG A 356 -19.46 9.23 7.07
C ARG A 356 -19.46 8.83 8.54
N ASP A 357 -18.79 9.60 9.38
CA ASP A 357 -18.71 9.36 10.81
C ASP A 357 -19.48 10.43 11.58
N PRO A 358 -20.62 10.10 12.21
CA PRO A 358 -21.41 11.07 12.96
C PRO A 358 -20.88 11.32 14.39
N ARG A 359 -19.87 10.56 14.83
CA ARG A 359 -19.30 10.69 16.18
C ARG A 359 -18.50 11.99 16.28
N PRO A 360 -18.52 12.67 17.45
CA PRO A 360 -18.00 14.03 17.57
C PRO A 360 -16.55 14.21 17.14
N ASP A 361 -15.56 13.71 17.83
CA ASP A 361 -14.13 13.91 17.61
C ASP A 361 -13.50 13.17 16.39
N LYS A 362 -14.31 12.80 15.38
CA LYS A 362 -13.90 11.96 14.24
C LYS A 362 -13.89 12.72 12.92
N PHE A 363 -13.26 12.13 11.92
CA PHE A 363 -13.25 12.64 10.55
C PHE A 363 -13.82 11.61 9.58
N GLY A 364 -14.33 12.08 8.45
CA GLY A 364 -14.75 11.23 7.34
C GLY A 364 -13.56 10.76 6.51
N GLY A 365 -13.35 9.44 6.41
CA GLY A 365 -12.27 8.87 5.61
C GLY A 365 -12.49 9.04 4.10
N THR A 366 -11.39 9.08 3.35
CA THR A 366 -11.38 9.16 1.88
C THR A 366 -10.53 8.04 1.29
N ALA A 367 -9.27 8.00 1.69
CA ALA A 367 -8.31 7.01 1.24
C ALA A 367 -7.10 7.03 2.17
N LEU A 368 -6.82 5.90 2.80
CA LEU A 368 -5.64 5.74 3.61
C LEU A 368 -4.36 5.83 2.76
N THR A 369 -3.43 6.70 3.13
CA THR A 369 -2.19 6.97 2.35
C THR A 369 -0.90 6.55 3.06
N GLY A 370 -0.96 6.14 4.32
CA GLY A 370 0.23 5.72 5.06
C GLY A 370 -0.08 5.15 6.43
N VAL A 371 0.73 4.18 6.86
CA VAL A 371 0.71 3.60 8.20
C VAL A 371 2.14 3.44 8.69
N GLN A 372 2.47 3.97 9.87
CA GLN A 372 3.78 3.82 10.51
C GLN A 372 3.67 3.63 12.02
N ALA A 373 4.38 2.65 12.55
CA ALA A 373 4.61 2.57 13.98
C ALA A 373 5.55 3.69 14.45
N TYR A 374 5.30 4.22 15.66
CA TYR A 374 6.14 5.22 16.29
C TYR A 374 6.67 4.73 17.64
N MET A 375 8.00 4.67 17.76
CA MET A 375 8.71 4.20 18.94
C MET A 375 9.54 5.32 19.61
N GLY A 376 9.48 6.54 19.08
CA GLY A 376 10.18 7.68 19.65
C GLY A 376 9.57 8.17 20.96
N HIS A 377 10.35 8.99 21.68
CA HIS A 377 9.94 9.63 22.93
C HIS A 377 9.76 11.15 22.80
N ASN A 378 10.02 11.71 21.61
CA ASN A 378 9.89 13.15 21.39
C ASN A 378 8.43 13.60 21.42
N ILE A 379 7.50 12.74 20.97
CA ILE A 379 6.05 12.94 21.08
C ILE A 379 5.51 11.84 22.04
N PRO A 380 5.60 12.03 23.37
CA PRO A 380 5.39 10.95 24.34
C PRO A 380 4.03 10.27 24.24
N ASP A 381 2.98 11.02 23.91
CA ASP A 381 1.63 10.48 23.79
C ASP A 381 1.44 9.58 22.55
N LEU A 382 2.37 9.59 21.59
CA LEU A 382 2.38 8.66 20.46
C LEU A 382 3.32 7.46 20.67
N THR A 383 4.16 7.43 21.71
CA THR A 383 5.11 6.32 21.92
C THR A 383 4.36 4.98 21.96
N GLY A 384 4.80 4.03 21.12
CA GLY A 384 4.21 2.70 21.02
C GLY A 384 2.89 2.65 20.22
N SER A 385 2.50 3.73 19.54
CA SER A 385 1.32 3.79 18.70
C SER A 385 1.61 3.45 17.24
N VAL A 386 0.53 3.19 16.50
CA VAL A 386 0.52 3.21 15.04
C VAL A 386 -0.16 4.49 14.59
N VAL A 387 0.56 5.27 13.80
CA VAL A 387 0.12 6.54 13.20
C VAL A 387 -0.24 6.26 11.74
N PHE A 388 -1.29 6.92 11.25
CA PHE A 388 -1.75 6.78 9.88
C PHE A 388 -2.16 8.12 9.29
N THR A 389 -2.15 8.18 7.96
CA THR A 389 -2.61 9.33 7.19
C THR A 389 -3.80 8.96 6.32
N ASP A 390 -4.72 9.90 6.18
CA ASP A 390 -5.82 9.81 5.22
C ASP A 390 -5.79 11.03 4.29
N LEU A 391 -6.11 10.78 3.01
CA LEU A 391 -6.24 11.81 2.00
C LEU A 391 -7.41 12.75 2.34
N ALA A 392 -7.25 14.04 2.05
CA ALA A 392 -8.36 14.97 2.17
C ALA A 392 -9.49 14.63 1.18
N ARG A 393 -10.74 14.77 1.62
CA ARG A 393 -11.87 14.97 0.70
C ARG A 393 -11.77 16.36 0.08
N ASP A 394 -11.92 16.43 -1.23
CA ASP A 394 -12.15 17.70 -1.91
C ASP A 394 -13.65 18.02 -1.84
N GLU A 395 -14.02 18.92 -0.94
CA GLU A 395 -15.40 19.40 -0.78
C GLU A 395 -15.65 20.71 -1.55
N GLY A 396 -14.73 21.13 -2.42
CA GLY A 396 -14.87 22.23 -3.38
C GLY A 396 -15.01 23.65 -2.79
N THR A 397 -15.28 23.79 -1.49
CA THR A 397 -15.51 25.07 -0.82
C THR A 397 -14.43 25.43 0.21
N VAL A 398 -13.64 24.45 0.65
CA VAL A 398 -12.52 24.60 1.59
C VAL A 398 -11.32 23.85 1.02
N PRO A 399 -10.09 24.40 1.08
CA PRO A 399 -8.89 23.67 0.66
C PRO A 399 -8.79 22.33 1.39
N GLY A 400 -8.64 21.24 0.62
CA GLY A 400 -8.56 19.90 1.17
C GLY A 400 -7.34 19.76 2.08
N ARG A 401 -7.52 19.30 3.31
CA ARG A 401 -6.43 19.01 4.26
C ARG A 401 -6.47 17.55 4.67
N GLY A 402 -5.33 16.87 4.51
CA GLY A 402 -5.20 15.49 4.97
C GLY A 402 -5.31 15.39 6.48
N VAL A 403 -5.54 14.17 6.96
CA VAL A 403 -5.71 13.90 8.39
C VAL A 403 -4.60 12.98 8.89
N LEU A 404 -4.09 13.26 10.09
CA LEU A 404 -3.26 12.34 10.86
C LEU A 404 -4.11 11.71 11.96
N GLY A 405 -4.09 10.40 12.05
CA GLY A 405 -4.73 9.64 13.11
C GLY A 405 -3.75 8.70 13.79
N TYR A 406 -4.11 8.22 14.97
CA TYR A 406 -3.37 7.16 15.64
C TYR A 406 -4.26 6.21 16.41
N THR A 407 -3.76 4.99 16.60
CA THR A 407 -4.33 4.00 17.51
C THR A 407 -3.20 3.15 18.12
N ARG A 408 -3.51 2.16 18.94
CA ARG A 408 -2.52 1.27 19.56
C ARG A 408 -2.96 -0.17 19.47
N ALA A 409 -2.04 -1.11 19.22
CA ALA A 409 -2.39 -2.53 19.34
C ALA A 409 -2.78 -2.85 20.79
N ARG A 410 -3.81 -3.69 20.95
CA ARG A 410 -4.18 -4.29 22.23
C ARG A 410 -3.80 -5.76 22.24
N LEU A 411 -3.33 -6.23 23.39
CA LEU A 411 -2.99 -7.64 23.61
C LEU A 411 -4.23 -8.53 23.73
N ASP A 412 -5.42 -7.96 23.95
CA ASP A 412 -6.67 -8.71 24.09
C ASP A 412 -7.36 -9.02 22.75
N GLY A 413 -6.74 -8.65 21.63
CA GLY A 413 -7.26 -8.90 20.28
C GLY A 413 -8.54 -8.13 19.93
N LYS A 414 -8.98 -7.20 20.80
CA LYS A 414 -10.16 -6.37 20.54
C LYS A 414 -9.80 -5.21 19.62
N GLN A 415 -10.78 -4.81 18.81
CA GLN A 415 -10.66 -3.60 18.01
C GLN A 415 -10.51 -2.38 18.92
N ASN A 416 -9.73 -1.42 18.44
CA ASN A 416 -9.62 -0.09 19.00
C ASN A 416 -10.45 0.89 18.20
N ASP A 417 -10.77 1.99 18.86
CA ASP A 417 -11.09 3.24 18.18
C ASP A 417 -9.78 3.96 17.83
N PHE A 418 -9.87 5.07 17.09
CA PHE A 418 -8.72 5.92 16.78
C PHE A 418 -8.90 7.34 17.35
N SER A 419 -7.81 8.09 17.41
CA SER A 419 -7.80 9.51 17.74
C SER A 419 -7.19 10.33 16.62
N VAL A 420 -7.75 11.50 16.36
CA VAL A 420 -7.22 12.47 15.41
C VAL A 420 -6.08 13.25 16.06
N ILE A 421 -4.97 13.40 15.36
CA ILE A 421 -3.84 14.23 15.77
C ILE A 421 -4.09 15.65 15.26
N GLN A 422 -4.07 16.63 16.17
CA GLN A 422 -4.17 18.03 15.82
C GLN A 422 -2.83 18.52 15.26
N ILE A 423 -2.89 19.24 14.14
CA ILE A 423 -1.69 19.73 13.44
C ILE A 423 -1.60 21.24 13.59
N ASP A 424 -0.51 21.72 14.19
CA ASP A 424 -0.14 23.12 14.27
C ASP A 424 0.73 23.51 13.07
N ALA A 425 0.09 23.61 11.91
CA ALA A 425 0.76 24.02 10.68
C ALA A 425 -0.14 24.96 9.87
N ASN A 426 0.47 26.04 9.37
CA ASN A 426 -0.20 26.94 8.46
C ASN A 426 0.08 26.54 7.01
N PHE A 427 -0.87 25.85 6.39
CA PHE A 427 -0.83 25.52 4.95
C PHE A 427 -1.29 26.69 4.05
N GLY A 428 -1.65 27.83 4.64
CA GLY A 428 -2.19 28.96 3.90
C GLY A 428 -3.57 28.66 3.29
N ALA A 429 -3.81 29.23 2.12
CA ALA A 429 -5.05 29.06 1.35
C ALA A 429 -4.98 27.88 0.36
N GLU A 430 -3.84 27.20 0.25
CA GLU A 430 -3.67 26.06 -0.66
C GLU A 430 -4.12 24.75 -0.01
N SER A 431 -4.52 23.78 -0.85
CA SER A 431 -4.79 22.41 -0.41
C SER A 431 -3.50 21.73 0.05
N ALA A 432 -3.62 20.80 1.00
CA ALA A 432 -2.53 20.03 1.58
C ALA A 432 -2.96 18.57 1.72
N TYR A 433 -2.83 17.80 0.64
CA TYR A 433 -3.15 16.38 0.60
C TYR A 433 -2.01 15.57 1.21
N PHE A 434 -2.30 14.73 2.20
CA PHE A 434 -1.31 13.85 2.81
C PHE A 434 -1.20 12.58 1.99
N VAL A 435 -0.08 12.41 1.30
CA VAL A 435 0.09 11.38 0.25
C VAL A 435 1.02 10.24 0.66
N SER A 436 1.82 10.41 1.72
CA SER A 436 2.66 9.33 2.25
C SER A 436 3.10 9.59 3.69
N LEU A 437 3.41 8.50 4.40
CA LEU A 437 3.95 8.52 5.76
C LEU A 437 5.17 7.59 5.86
N GLY A 438 6.30 8.15 6.27
CA GLY A 438 7.55 7.43 6.50
C GLY A 438 8.05 7.55 7.94
N ALA A 439 9.03 6.72 8.30
CA ALA A 439 9.72 6.78 9.58
C ALA A 439 11.23 6.56 9.36
N ASN A 440 12.05 7.01 10.32
CA ASN A 440 13.47 6.65 10.32
C ASN A 440 13.68 5.19 10.78
N GLN A 441 14.89 4.64 10.65
CA GLN A 441 15.15 3.20 10.87
C GLN A 441 14.73 2.72 12.27
N ASN A 442 14.92 3.56 13.30
CA ASN A 442 14.53 3.25 14.67
C ASN A 442 13.11 3.72 15.03
N GLN A 443 12.35 4.23 14.07
CA GLN A 443 10.96 4.69 14.24
C GLN A 443 10.78 5.78 15.30
N THR A 444 11.85 6.55 15.53
CA THR A 444 11.90 7.66 16.50
C THR A 444 11.42 8.99 15.92
N LYS A 445 11.35 9.08 14.59
CA LYS A 445 10.91 10.24 13.80
C LYS A 445 9.93 9.78 12.73
N LEU A 446 8.94 10.62 12.47
CA LEU A 446 7.98 10.44 11.40
C LEU A 446 8.15 11.55 10.37
N TYR A 447 7.92 11.20 9.11
CA TYR A 447 8.00 12.09 7.97
C TYR A 447 6.70 12.05 7.19
N LEU A 448 6.13 13.21 6.91
CA LEU A 448 4.87 13.37 6.19
C LEU A 448 5.14 13.92 4.80
N GLY A 449 4.67 13.20 3.77
CA GLY A 449 4.62 13.70 2.41
C GLY A 449 3.29 14.43 2.17
N VAL A 450 3.39 15.68 1.74
CA VAL A 450 2.22 16.53 1.42
C VAL A 450 2.30 16.98 -0.03
N TYR A 451 1.16 16.99 -0.72
CA TYR A 451 1.02 17.48 -2.09
C TYR A 451 -0.08 18.53 -2.21
N GLY A 452 0.09 19.52 -3.08
CA GLY A 452 -0.86 20.61 -3.27
C GLY A 452 -2.08 20.28 -4.14
N SER A 453 -2.15 19.08 -4.72
CA SER A 453 -3.20 18.65 -5.67
C SER A 453 -3.44 17.14 -5.57
N THR A 454 -4.53 16.65 -6.15
CA THR A 454 -4.75 15.21 -6.40
C THR A 454 -4.24 14.77 -7.77
N ASN A 455 -3.78 15.72 -8.60
CA ASN A 455 -3.29 15.48 -9.95
C ASN A 455 -1.77 15.26 -9.96
N VAL A 456 -1.31 14.10 -10.46
CA VAL A 456 0.12 13.75 -10.59
C VAL A 456 0.88 14.64 -11.58
N THR A 457 0.18 15.26 -12.53
CA THR A 457 0.76 16.13 -13.56
C THR A 457 0.92 17.59 -13.10
N ASP A 458 0.40 17.95 -11.91
CA ASP A 458 0.68 19.24 -11.28
C ASP A 458 2.06 19.21 -10.64
N TYR A 459 3.11 19.33 -11.46
CA TYR A 459 4.49 19.12 -11.03
C TYR A 459 4.95 20.05 -9.91
N ASN A 460 5.87 19.54 -9.08
CA ASN A 460 6.58 20.28 -8.04
C ASN A 460 5.68 20.90 -6.95
N LYS A 461 4.52 20.30 -6.67
CA LYS A 461 3.60 20.74 -5.60
C LYS A 461 3.83 20.03 -4.26
N GLY A 462 4.93 19.29 -4.13
CA GLY A 462 5.22 18.43 -2.99
C GLY A 462 6.14 19.05 -1.96
N THR A 463 5.90 18.69 -0.70
CA THR A 463 6.74 19.03 0.45
C THR A 463 6.87 17.82 1.37
N ILE A 464 8.07 17.60 1.91
CA ILE A 464 8.28 16.66 3.02
C ILE A 464 8.43 17.42 4.32
N PHE A 465 7.70 16.99 5.33
CA PHE A 465 7.79 17.51 6.70
C PHE A 465 8.31 16.46 7.66
N GLU A 466 9.07 16.87 8.68
CA GLU A 466 9.24 16.10 9.92
C GLU A 466 8.07 16.44 10.84
N ILE A 467 7.43 15.42 11.41
CA ILE A 467 6.42 15.60 12.45
C ILE A 467 7.17 15.84 13.78
N VAL A 468 6.92 16.99 14.40
CA VAL A 468 7.61 17.44 15.61
C VAL A 468 6.62 17.70 16.75
N PRO A 469 7.07 17.71 18.02
CA PRO A 469 6.19 17.92 19.18
C PRO A 469 5.50 19.28 19.19
#